data_AF-A0A969KRE0-F1
#
_entry.id   AF-A0A969KRE0-F1
#
_cell.length_a   1.000
_cell.length_b   1.000
_cell.length_c   1.000
_cell.angle_alpha   90.00
_cell.angle_beta   90.00
_cell.angle_gamma   90.00
#
_symmetry.space_group_name_H-M   'P 1'
#
loop_
_entity.id
_entity.type
_entity.pdbx_description
1 polymer ?
#
loop_
_entity_poly.entity_id
_entity_poly.type
_entity_poly.pdbx_seq_one_letter_code
_entity_poly.pdbx_strand_id
1 'polypeptide(L)'
;MQQVAVPDMTEIAIQEKLVELAQDDVEQLSVGVDPLMVSDLTRTELNVAKLHAEIAEAQIIAPFGGKLLTVSLTPGQAVDAFRSTVVLADLSDMEVSADLISSQLEDLAEGMPVSIILVSRPGVQLTGDIRRLPYPMAAAAAG
;
A
#
# COMPACT_ATOMS: atom_id res chain seq x y z
N MET A 1 -38.34 -71.98 -12.46
CA MET A 1 -37.62 -71.79 -13.73
C MET A 1 -37.14 -70.35 -13.78
N GLN A 2 -35.84 -70.10 -13.68
CA GLN A 2 -35.20 -68.92 -14.26
C GLN A 2 -33.72 -69.26 -14.39
N GLN A 3 -33.23 -69.36 -15.63
CA GLN A 3 -31.83 -69.62 -15.92
C GLN A 3 -31.01 -68.45 -15.39
N VAL A 4 -30.14 -68.73 -14.43
CA VAL A 4 -29.02 -67.84 -14.11
C VAL A 4 -28.09 -67.95 -15.32
N ALA A 5 -28.11 -66.92 -16.17
CA ALA A 5 -27.24 -66.83 -17.32
C ALA A 5 -25.79 -66.98 -16.81
N VAL A 6 -25.14 -68.07 -17.21
CA VAL A 6 -23.70 -68.22 -17.03
C VAL A 6 -23.10 -67.02 -17.74
N PRO A 7 -22.37 -66.14 -17.03
CA PRO A 7 -21.88 -64.92 -17.64
C PRO A 7 -20.98 -65.30 -18.83
N ASP A 8 -21.25 -64.68 -19.98
CA ASP A 8 -20.45 -64.85 -21.18
C ASP A 8 -19.03 -64.39 -20.85
N MET A 9 -18.05 -65.29 -20.96
CA MET A 9 -16.64 -65.01 -20.62
C MET A 9 -16.10 -63.80 -21.38
N THR A 10 -16.67 -63.52 -22.55
CA THR A 10 -16.33 -62.35 -23.38
C THR A 10 -16.74 -61.04 -22.71
N GLU A 11 -17.89 -61.03 -22.04
CA GLU A 11 -18.46 -59.84 -21.38
C GLU A 11 -17.69 -59.50 -20.09
N ILE A 12 -17.27 -60.52 -19.34
CA ILE A 12 -16.36 -60.36 -18.19
C ILE A 12 -15.02 -59.79 -18.65
N ALA A 13 -14.42 -60.35 -19.71
CA ALA A 13 -13.12 -59.89 -20.21
C ALA A 13 -13.15 -58.43 -20.70
N ILE A 14 -14.26 -58.00 -21.31
CA ILE A 14 -14.45 -56.59 -21.71
C ILE A 14 -14.57 -55.69 -20.46
N GLN A 15 -15.31 -56.11 -19.44
CA GLN A 15 -15.44 -55.35 -18.20
C GLN A 15 -14.12 -55.25 -17.43
N GLU A 16 -13.33 -56.32 -17.36
CA GLU A 16 -11.99 -56.31 -16.77
C GLU A 16 -11.08 -55.33 -17.50
N LYS A 17 -11.11 -55.32 -18.85
CA LYS A 17 -10.35 -54.37 -19.65
C LYS A 17 -10.74 -52.92 -19.39
N LEU A 18 -12.04 -52.66 -19.20
CA LEU A 18 -12.55 -51.32 -18.88
C LEU A 18 -12.15 -50.87 -17.47
N VAL A 19 -12.13 -51.80 -16.50
CA VAL A 19 -11.66 -51.51 -15.15
C VAL A 19 -10.16 -51.23 -15.14
N GLU A 20 -9.36 -51.99 -15.90
CA GLU A 20 -7.92 -51.75 -16.07
C GLU A 20 -7.66 -50.35 -16.64
N LEU A 21 -8.36 -49.96 -17.72
CA LEU A 21 -8.24 -48.62 -18.30
C LEU A 21 -8.68 -47.51 -17.32
N ALA A 22 -9.76 -47.73 -16.58
CA ALA A 22 -10.23 -46.77 -15.58
C ALA A 22 -9.25 -46.66 -14.39
N GLN A 23 -8.56 -47.74 -14.03
CA GLN A 23 -7.51 -47.74 -13.00
C GLN A 23 -6.27 -46.99 -13.49
N ASP A 24 -5.83 -47.23 -14.72
CA ASP A 24 -4.74 -46.50 -15.37
C ASP A 24 -5.03 -44.99 -15.42
N ASP A 25 -6.25 -44.59 -15.80
CA ASP A 25 -6.69 -43.18 -15.83
C ASP A 25 -6.64 -42.54 -14.43
N VAL A 26 -7.11 -43.25 -13.39
CA VAL A 26 -7.04 -42.77 -12.00
C VAL A 26 -5.59 -42.66 -11.53
N GLU A 27 -4.73 -43.60 -11.92
CA GLU A 27 -3.30 -43.55 -11.60
C GLU A 27 -2.63 -42.35 -12.26
N GLN A 28 -2.88 -42.11 -13.56
CA GLN A 28 -2.37 -40.93 -14.27
C GLN A 28 -2.84 -39.61 -13.65
N LEU A 29 -4.11 -39.54 -13.21
CA LEU A 29 -4.65 -38.37 -12.51
C LEU A 29 -4.07 -38.21 -11.09
N SER A 30 -3.62 -39.31 -10.47
CA SER A 30 -2.98 -39.31 -9.15
C SER A 30 -1.48 -38.98 -9.20
N VAL A 31 -0.84 -39.12 -10.37
CA VAL A 31 0.48 -38.53 -10.65
C VAL A 31 0.30 -37.01 -10.63
N GLY A 32 0.52 -36.43 -9.46
CA GLY A 32 0.41 -34.99 -9.24
C GLY A 32 1.34 -34.19 -10.14
N VAL A 33 1.22 -32.86 -10.08
CA VAL A 33 2.07 -31.96 -10.87
C VAL A 33 3.55 -32.21 -10.56
N ASP A 34 4.35 -32.33 -11.60
CA ASP A 34 5.81 -32.49 -11.49
C ASP A 34 6.40 -31.41 -10.56
N PRO A 35 7.16 -31.80 -9.51
CA PRO A 35 7.74 -30.85 -8.56
C PRO A 35 8.60 -29.77 -9.23
N LEU A 36 9.21 -30.11 -10.37
CA LEU A 36 9.99 -29.17 -11.18
C LEU A 36 9.11 -28.08 -11.78
N MET A 37 7.94 -28.43 -12.35
CA MET A 37 6.97 -27.46 -12.89
C MET A 37 6.44 -26.53 -11.80
N VAL A 38 6.18 -27.04 -10.59
CA VAL A 38 5.75 -26.21 -9.45
C VAL A 38 6.84 -25.20 -9.05
N SER A 39 8.10 -25.66 -9.00
CA SER A 39 9.26 -24.80 -8.72
C SER A 39 9.44 -23.71 -9.80
N ASP A 40 9.31 -24.08 -11.07
CA ASP A 40 9.43 -23.16 -12.20
C ASP A 40 8.30 -22.13 -12.21
N LEU A 41 7.07 -22.55 -11.91
CA LEU A 41 5.93 -21.64 -11.74
C LEU A 41 6.20 -20.65 -10.60
N THR A 42 6.57 -21.15 -9.42
CA THR A 42 6.88 -20.31 -8.24
C THR A 42 7.96 -19.28 -8.55
N ARG A 43 9.01 -19.68 -9.27
CA ARG A 43 10.10 -18.79 -9.67
C ARG A 43 9.64 -17.73 -10.66
N THR A 44 8.76 -18.11 -11.60
CA THR A 44 8.18 -17.20 -12.58
C THR A 44 7.25 -16.19 -11.92
N GLU A 45 6.40 -16.62 -11.00
CA GLU A 45 5.53 -15.75 -10.20
C GLU A 45 6.33 -14.73 -9.40
N LEU A 46 7.42 -15.16 -8.76
CA LEU A 46 8.31 -14.27 -8.04
C LEU A 46 8.95 -13.22 -8.97
N ASN A 47 9.36 -13.62 -10.18
CA ASN A 47 9.91 -12.68 -11.15
C ASN A 47 8.87 -11.65 -11.60
N VAL A 48 7.64 -12.08 -11.85
CA VAL A 48 6.52 -11.18 -12.20
C VAL A 48 6.24 -10.21 -11.05
N ALA A 49 6.21 -10.70 -9.81
CA ALA A 49 6.03 -9.85 -8.63
C ALA A 49 7.14 -8.80 -8.49
N LYS A 50 8.40 -9.18 -8.73
CA LYS A 50 9.55 -8.26 -8.72
C LYS A 50 9.43 -7.19 -9.80
N LEU A 51 9.09 -7.56 -11.04
CA LEU A 51 8.90 -6.61 -12.14
C LEU A 51 7.78 -5.61 -11.83
N HIS A 52 6.68 -6.05 -11.23
CA HIS A 52 5.62 -5.14 -10.80
C HIS A 52 6.08 -4.18 -9.71
N ALA A 53 6.90 -4.64 -8.75
CA ALA A 53 7.48 -3.79 -7.73
C ALA A 53 8.43 -2.73 -8.33
N GLU A 54 9.31 -3.12 -9.26
CA GLU A 54 10.22 -2.20 -9.96
C GLU A 54 9.44 -1.12 -10.74
N ILE A 55 8.34 -1.50 -11.40
CA ILE A 55 7.44 -0.56 -12.10
C ILE A 55 6.77 0.41 -11.13
N ALA A 56 6.34 -0.08 -9.97
CA ALA A 56 5.71 0.75 -8.94
C ALA A 56 6.72 1.74 -8.33
N GLU A 57 7.95 1.29 -8.06
CA GLU A 57 9.04 2.14 -7.56
C GLU A 57 9.48 3.20 -8.57
N ALA A 58 9.36 2.93 -9.87
CA ALA A 58 9.64 3.90 -10.92
C ALA A 58 8.57 5.01 -11.03
N GLN A 59 7.44 4.88 -10.33
CA GLN A 59 6.33 5.84 -10.35
C GLN A 59 6.25 6.61 -9.04
N ILE A 60 6.27 7.93 -9.13
CA ILE A 60 6.03 8.81 -7.98
C ILE A 60 4.54 9.17 -7.95
N ILE A 61 3.79 8.56 -7.03
CA ILE A 61 2.36 8.82 -6.82
C ILE A 61 2.18 9.63 -5.53
N ALA A 62 1.24 10.59 -5.55
CA ALA A 62 0.92 11.40 -4.38
C ALA A 62 0.32 10.52 -3.25
N PRO A 63 0.84 10.61 -2.00
CA PRO A 63 0.36 9.77 -0.90
C PRO A 63 -1.00 10.21 -0.32
N PHE A 64 -1.41 11.46 -0.56
CA PHE A 64 -2.69 12.01 -0.13
C PHE A 64 -3.17 13.09 -1.10
N GLY A 65 -4.43 13.50 -1.00
CA GLY A 65 -4.96 14.61 -1.78
C GLY A 65 -4.46 15.95 -1.25
N GLY A 66 -3.90 16.81 -2.10
CA GLY A 66 -3.36 18.10 -1.67
C GLY A 66 -2.97 19.01 -2.85
N LYS A 67 -2.26 20.08 -2.54
CA LYS A 67 -1.75 21.05 -3.52
C LYS A 67 -0.24 20.93 -3.66
N LEU A 68 0.24 20.92 -4.90
CA LEU A 68 1.67 20.98 -5.20
C LEU A 68 2.22 22.37 -4.84
N LEU A 69 3.18 22.41 -3.92
CA LEU A 69 3.88 23.63 -3.54
C LEU A 69 5.12 23.85 -4.41
N THR A 70 5.84 22.78 -4.73
CA THR A 70 7.07 22.86 -5.51
C THR A 70 7.25 21.59 -6.33
N VAL A 71 7.68 21.76 -7.58
CA VAL A 71 8.08 20.68 -8.49
C VAL A 71 9.43 21.07 -9.07
N SER A 72 10.44 20.26 -8.78
CA SER A 72 11.84 20.48 -9.20
C SER A 72 12.31 19.41 -10.18
N LEU A 73 11.37 18.90 -10.99
CA LEU A 73 11.61 17.87 -12.00
C LEU A 73 11.44 18.47 -13.41
N THR A 74 12.43 18.24 -14.24
CA THR A 74 12.37 18.55 -15.68
C THR A 74 12.54 17.26 -16.48
N PRO A 75 11.80 17.06 -17.59
CA PRO A 75 12.02 15.89 -18.45
C PRO A 75 13.49 15.77 -18.88
N GLY A 76 14.06 14.57 -18.79
CA GLY A 76 15.46 14.29 -19.13
C GLY A 76 16.48 14.62 -18.02
N GLN A 77 16.03 15.14 -16.88
CA GLN A 77 16.88 15.36 -15.72
C GLN A 77 17.18 14.03 -15.01
N ALA A 78 18.46 13.75 -14.75
CA ALA A 78 18.85 12.65 -13.87
C ALA A 78 18.38 12.95 -12.45
N VAL A 79 17.79 11.94 -11.80
CA VAL A 79 17.30 12.04 -10.43
C VAL A 79 18.15 11.13 -9.54
N ASP A 80 18.64 11.69 -8.43
CA ASP A 80 19.36 10.93 -7.41
C ASP A 80 18.40 10.45 -6.33
N ALA A 81 18.68 9.27 -5.76
CA ALA A 81 17.94 8.76 -4.61
C ALA A 81 18.00 9.74 -3.43
N PHE A 82 16.95 9.77 -2.61
CA PHE A 82 16.80 10.64 -1.43
C PHE A 82 16.76 12.15 -1.70
N ARG A 83 16.76 12.59 -2.96
CA ARG A 83 16.56 14.00 -3.29
C ARG A 83 15.07 14.32 -3.37
N SER A 84 14.60 15.19 -2.49
CA SER A 84 13.24 15.72 -2.57
C SER A 84 13.04 16.50 -3.87
N THR A 85 12.07 16.06 -4.66
CA THR A 85 11.79 16.59 -6.00
C THR A 85 10.40 17.21 -6.10
N VAL A 86 9.48 16.82 -5.23
CA VAL A 86 8.11 17.32 -5.18
C VAL A 86 7.70 17.55 -3.74
N VAL A 87 7.09 18.71 -3.47
CA VAL A 87 6.49 19.03 -2.16
C VAL A 87 4.98 19.13 -2.35
N LEU A 88 4.26 18.25 -1.66
CA LEU A 88 2.80 18.22 -1.61
C LEU A 88 2.33 18.65 -0.22
N ALA A 89 1.39 19.58 -0.17
CA ALA A 89 0.78 20.05 1.07
C ALA A 89 -0.72 19.84 1.07
N ASP A 90 -1.26 19.35 2.18
CA ASP A 90 -2.69 19.40 2.46
C ASP A 90 -3.01 20.79 3.02
N LEU A 91 -4.04 21.44 2.47
CA LEU A 91 -4.48 22.77 2.87
C LEU A 91 -5.87 22.75 3.52
N SER A 92 -6.40 21.56 3.81
CA SER A 92 -7.72 21.37 4.42
C SER A 92 -7.72 21.87 5.87
N ASP A 93 -6.67 21.56 6.62
CA ASP A 93 -6.47 21.98 8.02
C ASP A 93 -5.20 22.83 8.10
N MET A 94 -5.37 24.16 8.18
CA MET A 94 -4.26 25.11 8.27
C MET A 94 -4.07 25.59 9.71
N GLU A 95 -2.83 25.51 10.19
CA GLU A 95 -2.43 26.04 11.50
C GLU A 95 -1.61 27.33 11.33
N VAL A 96 -1.76 28.25 12.28
CA VAL A 96 -1.00 29.50 12.33
C VAL A 96 -0.09 29.47 13.55
N SER A 97 1.21 29.53 13.30
CA SER A 97 2.22 29.69 14.36
C SER A 97 2.49 31.16 14.60
N ALA A 98 2.61 31.55 15.87
CA ALA A 98 3.01 32.89 16.28
C ALA A 98 4.13 32.80 17.31
N ASP A 99 5.18 33.59 17.10
CA ASP A 99 6.27 33.74 18.05
C ASP A 99 5.88 34.81 19.09
N LEU A 100 5.64 34.38 20.32
CA LEU A 100 5.23 35.24 21.44
C LEU A 100 6.33 35.30 22.50
N ILE A 101 6.43 36.42 23.20
CA ILE A 101 7.34 36.56 24.35
C ILE A 101 6.74 35.96 25.62
N SER A 102 7.57 35.60 26.60
CA SER A 102 7.13 34.91 27.83
C SER A 102 6.03 35.67 28.59
N SER A 103 6.13 37.00 28.69
CA SER A 103 5.11 37.81 29.36
C SER A 103 3.75 37.80 28.67
N GLN A 104 3.70 37.50 27.36
CA GLN A 104 2.44 37.35 26.63
C GLN A 104 1.88 35.93 26.77
N LEU A 105 2.75 34.92 26.96
CA LEU A 105 2.32 33.54 27.17
C LEU A 105 1.69 33.32 28.55
N GLU A 106 2.09 34.10 29.56
CA GLU A 106 1.56 34.03 30.93
C GLU A 106 0.03 34.21 30.99
N ASP A 107 -0.52 35.03 30.10
CA ASP A 107 -1.96 35.34 30.03
C ASP A 107 -2.73 34.43 29.05
N LEU A 108 -2.08 33.47 28.40
CA LEU A 108 -2.67 32.61 27.38
C LEU A 108 -2.88 31.17 27.88
N ALA A 109 -3.93 30.53 27.37
CA ALA A 109 -4.25 29.14 27.67
C ALA A 109 -4.74 28.41 26.41
N GLU A 110 -4.55 27.10 26.38
CA GLU A 110 -5.10 26.24 25.33
C GLU A 110 -6.64 26.34 25.31
N GLY A 111 -7.22 26.33 24.10
CA GLY A 111 -8.66 26.51 23.87
C GLY A 111 -9.14 27.96 23.91
N MET A 112 -8.27 28.94 24.17
CA MET A 112 -8.66 30.36 24.15
C MET A 112 -9.02 30.79 22.72
N PRO A 113 -10.15 31.49 22.50
CA PRO A 113 -10.54 31.97 21.18
C PRO A 113 -9.60 33.09 20.72
N VAL A 114 -9.17 33.02 19.46
CA VAL A 114 -8.28 33.99 18.84
C VAL A 114 -8.87 34.54 17.55
N SER A 115 -8.49 35.78 17.25
CA SER A 115 -8.80 36.46 16.00
C SER A 115 -7.52 36.66 15.21
N ILE A 116 -7.51 36.18 13.97
CA ILE A 116 -6.36 36.21 13.09
C ILE A 116 -6.69 37.11 11.91
N ILE A 117 -5.88 38.14 11.69
CA ILE A 117 -6.02 39.07 10.56
C ILE A 117 -4.79 38.90 9.67
N LEU A 118 -5.00 38.50 8.42
CA LEU A 118 -3.91 38.26 7.48
C LEU A 118 -3.48 39.57 6.81
N VAL A 119 -2.18 39.85 6.84
CA VAL A 119 -1.59 41.02 6.14
C VAL A 119 -1.81 40.97 4.63
N SER A 120 -1.90 39.77 4.05
CA SER A 120 -2.15 39.56 2.62
C SER A 120 -3.62 39.79 2.22
N ARG A 121 -4.53 39.82 3.18
CA ARG A 121 -5.97 40.00 2.99
C ARG A 121 -6.56 40.86 4.10
N PRO A 122 -6.21 42.17 4.14
CA PRO A 122 -6.79 43.08 5.12
C PRO A 122 -8.31 43.11 4.96
N GLY A 123 -9.03 42.93 6.07
CA GLY A 123 -10.49 42.89 6.11
C GLY A 123 -11.10 41.49 6.22
N VAL A 124 -10.31 40.42 6.08
CA VAL A 124 -10.76 39.06 6.40
C VAL A 124 -10.26 38.70 7.80
N GLN A 125 -11.19 38.59 8.74
CA GLN A 125 -10.92 38.10 10.08
C GLN A 125 -11.20 36.61 10.13
N LEU A 126 -10.16 35.82 10.38
CA LEU A 126 -10.30 34.40 10.69
C LEU A 126 -10.43 34.24 12.20
N THR A 127 -11.18 33.24 12.62
CA THR A 127 -11.35 32.88 14.03
C THR A 127 -10.82 31.47 14.23
N GLY A 128 -10.28 31.21 15.42
CA GLY A 128 -9.77 29.90 15.80
C GLY A 128 -9.55 29.83 17.30
N ASP A 129 -8.91 28.76 17.75
CA ASP A 129 -8.56 28.51 19.14
C ASP A 129 -7.07 28.19 19.27
N ILE A 130 -6.51 28.45 20.47
CA ILE A 130 -5.13 28.09 20.77
C ILE A 130 -5.05 26.57 20.97
N ARG A 131 -4.54 25.85 19.98
CA ARG A 131 -4.37 24.39 20.08
C ARG A 131 -3.28 23.96 21.05
N ARG A 132 -2.15 24.70 21.07
CA ARG A 132 -0.97 24.36 21.87
C ARG A 132 -0.14 25.60 22.14
N LEU A 133 0.34 25.73 23.38
CA LEU A 133 1.35 26.73 23.73
C LEU A 133 2.76 26.11 23.69
N PRO A 134 3.78 26.86 23.26
CA PRO A 134 5.15 26.39 23.33
C PRO A 134 5.53 26.18 24.81
N TYR A 135 5.81 24.94 25.19
CA TYR A 135 6.42 24.67 26.49
C TYR A 135 7.82 25.29 26.51
N PRO A 136 8.21 26.01 27.57
CA PRO A 136 9.58 26.47 27.69
C PRO A 136 10.48 25.22 27.73
N MET A 137 11.29 25.06 26.69
CA MET A 137 12.36 24.06 26.62
C MET A 137 13.40 24.43 27.68
N ALA A 138 13.19 23.96 28.91
CA ALA A 138 14.21 24.04 29.94
C ALA A 138 15.39 23.15 29.54
N ALA A 139 16.44 23.78 29.00
CA ALA A 139 17.85 23.40 29.14
C ALA A 139 18.17 21.88 29.11
N ALA A 140 17.93 21.20 27.99
CA ALA A 140 18.46 19.85 27.74
C ALA A 140 19.77 19.88 26.90
N ALA A 141 20.57 20.94 27.05
CA ALA A 141 21.89 21.06 26.43
C ALA A 141 22.90 21.62 27.45
N ALA A 142 23.12 20.86 28.52
CA ALA A 142 24.31 20.95 29.35
C ALA A 142 24.66 19.54 29.83
N GLY A 143 25.59 18.89 29.12
CA GLY A 143 26.08 17.54 29.37
C GLY A 143 27.03 17.11 28.26
#